data_AF-A0A9P8C1H9-F1
#
_entry.id   AF-A0A9P8C1H9-F1
#
_cell.length_a   1.000
_cell.length_b   1.000
_cell.length_c   1.000
_cell.angle_alpha   90.00
_cell.angle_beta   90.00
_cell.angle_gamma   90.00
#
_symmetry.space_group_name_H-M   'P 1'
#
loop_
_entity.id
_entity.type
_entity.pdbx_description
1 polymer ?
#
loop_
_entity_poly.entity_id
_entity_poly.type
_entity_poly.pdbx_seq_one_letter_code
_entity_poly.pdbx_strand_id
1 'polypeptide(L)'
;GQQLPTLKQANQWWQYEPNGKLVIEFLTSLQKGSAQKGESTTAKPDELSDLCEFDKFMDANHQLLFDIDMGPDKVGRRIEGLPTRFIENICLNKVFKQNYDDVDFNQALTCLDYLRDLECTRRNSLREAALTLGISKENWRNVLAEEPEAYRWVSMVQKQELAIESSYAAVFIDLRIWTMVHELQSEPFYKPNVLAMLNTLFPPSMKEMPNDKVDIKTLNKYRTTFYHYILAVESKGTGIVKEIVEKLLDPKTKHSWPETRNHLEGFITLADSMIKEAKAVDGLEFFR
;
A
#
# COMPACT_ATOMS: atom_id res chain seq x y z
N GLY A 1 30.97 4.67 -25.11
CA GLY A 1 29.53 4.35 -25.12
C GLY A 1 29.31 3.08 -24.33
N GLN A 2 28.73 3.17 -23.15
CA GLN A 2 28.35 1.99 -22.39
C GLN A 2 26.93 1.60 -22.81
N GLN A 3 26.75 0.36 -23.26
CA GLN A 3 25.45 -0.20 -23.63
C GLN A 3 24.56 -0.25 -22.39
N LEU A 4 23.38 0.36 -22.50
CA LEU A 4 22.32 0.23 -21.52
C LEU A 4 21.82 -1.23 -21.50
N PRO A 5 21.57 -1.80 -20.31
CA PRO A 5 21.06 -3.16 -20.19
C PRO A 5 19.70 -3.26 -20.88
N THR A 6 19.48 -4.36 -21.60
CA THR A 6 18.23 -4.59 -22.33
C THR A 6 17.11 -5.01 -21.38
N LEU A 7 15.85 -4.77 -21.74
CA LEU A 7 14.64 -5.16 -20.97
C LEU A 7 14.66 -6.63 -20.50
N LYS A 8 15.34 -7.51 -21.24
CA LYS A 8 15.50 -8.93 -20.89
C LYS A 8 16.47 -9.17 -19.71
N GLN A 9 17.42 -8.27 -19.48
CA GLN A 9 18.32 -8.25 -18.31
C GLN A 9 17.68 -7.54 -17.11
N ALA A 10 16.85 -6.51 -17.34
CA ALA A 10 16.03 -5.90 -16.28
C ALA A 10 15.03 -6.92 -15.68
N ASN A 11 14.49 -7.81 -16.51
CA ASN A 11 13.63 -8.92 -16.06
C ASN A 11 14.36 -10.04 -15.29
N GLN A 12 15.70 -10.10 -15.32
CA GLN A 12 16.47 -11.02 -14.46
C GLN A 12 16.65 -10.48 -13.04
N TRP A 13 16.47 -9.17 -12.82
CA TRP A 13 16.55 -8.57 -11.49
C TRP A 13 15.23 -8.67 -10.72
N TRP A 14 14.15 -9.08 -11.38
CA TRP A 14 12.77 -9.02 -10.88
C TRP A 14 12.11 -10.40 -10.78
N GLN A 15 12.90 -11.43 -10.47
CA GLN A 15 12.34 -12.75 -10.15
C GLN A 15 12.71 -13.17 -8.73
N TYR A 16 11.66 -13.43 -7.94
CA TYR A 16 11.66 -13.97 -6.57
C TYR A 16 12.21 -13.05 -5.50
N GLU A 17 11.32 -12.36 -4.78
CA GLU A 17 11.62 -11.95 -3.41
C GLU A 17 11.34 -13.17 -2.50
N PRO A 18 12.35 -13.87 -1.97
CA PRO A 18 12.16 -15.09 -1.17
C PRO A 18 11.36 -14.84 0.11
N ASN A 19 11.29 -13.60 0.61
CA ASN A 19 10.65 -13.29 1.88
C ASN A 19 9.13 -13.07 1.76
N GLY A 20 8.63 -12.61 0.61
CA GLY A 20 7.19 -12.64 0.30
C GLY A 20 6.67 -14.07 0.14
N LYS A 21 7.52 -14.98 -0.36
CA LYS A 21 7.25 -16.42 -0.33
C LYS A 21 7.12 -16.92 1.11
N LEU A 22 7.97 -16.48 2.04
CA LEU A 22 7.91 -16.87 3.46
C LEU A 22 6.65 -16.38 4.18
N VAL A 23 6.17 -15.15 3.94
CA VAL A 23 4.93 -14.67 4.55
C VAL A 23 3.73 -15.46 4.05
N ILE A 24 3.66 -15.73 2.74
CA ILE A 24 2.59 -16.59 2.23
C ILE A 24 2.77 -18.03 2.68
N GLU A 25 3.96 -18.61 2.62
CA GLU A 25 4.21 -19.97 3.11
C GLU A 25 3.87 -20.08 4.58
N PHE A 26 4.11 -19.03 5.36
CA PHE A 26 3.72 -18.91 6.75
C PHE A 26 2.19 -18.88 6.91
N LEU A 27 1.48 -17.96 6.24
CA LEU A 27 0.01 -17.87 6.28
C LEU A 27 -0.66 -19.16 5.76
N THR A 28 -0.06 -19.81 4.75
CA THR A 28 -0.47 -21.12 4.22
C THR A 28 -0.07 -22.29 5.13
N SER A 29 1.01 -22.19 5.92
CA SER A 29 1.41 -23.24 6.87
C SER A 29 0.48 -23.33 8.07
N LEU A 30 -0.07 -22.19 8.52
CA LEU A 30 -1.12 -22.15 9.54
C LEU A 30 -2.41 -22.87 9.10
N GLN A 31 -2.71 -22.85 7.79
CA GLN A 31 -3.82 -23.61 7.21
C GLN A 31 -3.66 -25.11 7.46
N LYS A 32 -2.44 -25.65 7.28
CA LYS A 32 -2.13 -27.09 7.42
C LYS A 32 -2.14 -27.56 8.88
N GLY A 33 -1.76 -26.71 9.83
CA GLY A 33 -1.81 -27.03 11.26
C GLY A 33 -3.23 -27.25 11.80
N SER A 34 -4.23 -26.65 11.17
CA SER A 34 -5.63 -26.73 11.61
C SER A 34 -6.40 -27.98 11.13
N ALA A 35 -5.77 -28.82 10.30
CA ALA A 35 -6.35 -30.06 9.76
C ALA A 35 -5.91 -31.33 10.51
N GLN A 36 -5.00 -31.22 11.50
CA GLN A 36 -4.45 -32.36 12.24
C GLN A 36 -4.88 -32.35 13.71
N LYS A 37 -6.18 -32.48 13.98
CA LYS A 37 -6.68 -33.01 15.26
C LYS A 37 -8.13 -33.47 15.11
N GLY A 38 -8.27 -34.75 14.75
CA GLY A 38 -9.53 -35.48 14.62
C GLY A 38 -9.31 -36.76 13.83
N GLU A 39 -9.29 -37.90 14.52
CA GLU A 39 -8.98 -39.22 13.97
C GLU A 39 -10.02 -39.77 12.99
N SER A 40 -9.47 -40.42 11.96
CA SER A 40 -9.98 -41.50 11.10
C SER A 40 -11.50 -41.71 10.97
N THR A 41 -12.02 -41.39 9.79
CA THR A 41 -12.72 -42.39 8.97
C THR A 41 -12.47 -42.04 7.49
N THR A 42 -12.24 -43.08 6.70
CA THR A 42 -11.91 -43.05 5.26
C THR A 42 -12.91 -42.24 4.44
N ALA A 43 -12.48 -41.11 3.88
CA ALA A 43 -13.11 -40.43 2.75
C ALA A 43 -12.04 -39.78 1.87
N LYS A 44 -12.27 -39.79 0.56
CA LYS A 44 -11.31 -39.44 -0.51
C LYS A 44 -10.89 -37.96 -0.48
N PRO A 45 -9.72 -37.58 -1.04
CA PRO A 45 -9.15 -36.23 -0.92
C PRO A 45 -9.79 -35.12 -1.80
N ASP A 46 -10.93 -35.35 -2.46
CA ASP A 46 -11.41 -34.50 -3.56
C ASP A 46 -12.59 -33.56 -3.25
N GLU A 47 -13.12 -33.49 -2.01
CA GLU A 47 -14.37 -32.75 -1.75
C GLU A 47 -14.22 -31.38 -1.04
N LEU A 48 -13.00 -30.89 -0.79
CA LEU A 48 -12.79 -29.58 -0.14
C LEU A 48 -12.28 -28.47 -1.09
N SER A 49 -11.89 -28.79 -2.32
CA SER A 49 -11.56 -27.78 -3.35
C SER A 49 -12.80 -27.18 -4.01
N ASP A 50 -13.94 -27.87 -3.97
CA ASP A 50 -15.15 -27.49 -4.71
C ASP A 50 -16.02 -26.43 -4.04
N LEU A 51 -15.80 -26.11 -2.76
CA LEU A 51 -16.59 -25.08 -2.07
C LEU A 51 -16.24 -23.64 -2.50
N CYS A 52 -15.16 -23.45 -3.27
CA CYS A 52 -14.72 -22.15 -3.78
C CYS A 52 -15.16 -21.85 -5.23
N GLU A 53 -15.68 -22.82 -5.99
CA GLU A 53 -15.92 -22.62 -7.43
C GLU A 53 -17.25 -21.93 -7.79
N PHE A 54 -18.11 -21.65 -6.81
CA PHE A 54 -19.41 -21.00 -7.09
C PHE A 54 -19.80 -19.90 -6.08
N ASP A 55 -18.84 -19.13 -5.57
CA ASP A 55 -19.17 -17.90 -4.86
C ASP A 55 -19.24 -16.70 -5.82
N LYS A 56 -20.45 -16.18 -6.05
CA LYS A 56 -20.72 -14.99 -6.89
C LYS A 56 -19.95 -13.75 -6.44
N PHE A 57 -19.46 -13.71 -5.20
CA PHE A 57 -18.67 -12.61 -4.66
C PHE A 57 -17.20 -12.62 -5.10
N MET A 58 -16.72 -13.74 -5.67
CA MET A 58 -15.36 -13.94 -6.19
C MET A 58 -15.30 -13.87 -7.72
N ASP A 59 -16.43 -13.71 -8.39
CA ASP A 59 -16.51 -13.60 -9.85
C ASP A 59 -15.99 -12.22 -10.29
N ALA A 60 -14.83 -12.20 -10.94
CA ALA A 60 -14.24 -11.01 -11.55
C ALA A 60 -15.15 -10.38 -12.62
N ASN A 61 -16.18 -11.10 -13.11
CA ASN A 61 -17.18 -10.63 -14.06
C ASN A 61 -18.44 -10.06 -13.41
N HIS A 62 -18.52 -9.92 -12.07
CA HIS A 62 -19.71 -9.38 -11.40
C HIS A 62 -19.80 -7.84 -11.56
N GLN A 63 -20.14 -7.40 -12.78
CA GLN A 63 -20.17 -6.00 -13.24
C GLN A 63 -20.95 -5.03 -12.32
N LEU A 64 -21.90 -5.53 -11.52
CA LEU A 64 -22.75 -4.73 -10.62
C LEU A 64 -22.01 -4.11 -9.41
N LEU A 65 -20.81 -4.58 -9.05
CA LEU A 65 -19.97 -3.96 -8.00
C LEU A 65 -19.06 -2.84 -8.54
N PHE A 66 -18.97 -2.70 -9.86
CA PHE A 66 -18.02 -1.82 -10.55
C PHE A 66 -18.61 -0.48 -11.01
N ASP A 67 -19.91 -0.27 -10.78
CA ASP A 67 -20.70 0.91 -11.13
C ASP A 67 -20.77 1.97 -10.00
N ILE A 68 -19.85 1.94 -9.03
CA ILE A 68 -19.59 3.13 -8.21
C ILE A 68 -18.67 4.04 -9.03
N ASP A 69 -19.29 4.87 -9.85
CA ASP A 69 -18.63 5.95 -10.58
C ASP A 69 -18.09 6.98 -9.58
N MET A 70 -16.81 6.88 -9.23
CA MET A 70 -16.05 8.03 -8.73
C MET A 70 -15.82 8.92 -9.95
N GLY A 71 -16.83 9.71 -10.28
CA GLY A 71 -16.97 10.41 -11.55
C GLY A 71 -15.75 11.21 -11.99
N PRO A 72 -15.66 11.55 -13.29
CA PRO A 72 -14.50 12.21 -13.86
C PRO A 72 -14.21 13.53 -13.13
N ASP A 73 -12.93 13.74 -12.81
CA ASP A 73 -12.38 15.00 -12.31
C ASP A 73 -12.88 16.15 -13.18
N LYS A 74 -13.89 16.87 -12.68
CA LYS A 74 -14.36 18.10 -13.31
C LYS A 74 -13.25 19.14 -13.14
N VAL A 75 -12.70 19.54 -14.27
CA VAL A 75 -11.90 20.76 -14.44
C VAL A 75 -12.53 21.90 -13.64
N GLY A 76 -11.79 22.50 -12.69
CA GLY A 76 -12.15 23.81 -12.13
C GLY A 76 -12.19 23.97 -10.61
N ARG A 77 -11.19 23.49 -9.87
CA ARG A 77 -10.70 24.14 -8.64
C ARG A 77 -9.32 23.56 -8.32
N ARG A 78 -8.32 24.42 -8.06
CA ARG A 78 -7.13 23.99 -7.32
C ARG A 78 -7.62 23.57 -5.94
N ILE A 79 -7.88 22.28 -5.75
CA ILE A 79 -8.07 21.74 -4.41
C ILE A 79 -6.66 21.70 -3.83
N GLU A 80 -6.33 22.70 -3.03
CA GLU A 80 -5.14 22.62 -2.20
C GLU A 80 -5.33 21.42 -1.27
N GLY A 81 -4.39 20.47 -1.34
CA GLY A 81 -4.41 19.30 -0.47
C GLY A 81 -4.33 19.71 1.00
N LEU A 82 -4.66 18.75 1.87
CA LEU A 82 -4.66 18.98 3.31
C LEU A 82 -3.27 19.44 3.80
N PRO A 83 -3.20 20.34 4.80
CA PRO A 83 -1.92 20.75 5.35
C PRO A 83 -1.11 19.54 5.84
N THR A 84 0.16 19.45 5.45
CA THR A 84 1.04 18.32 5.80
C THR A 84 1.11 18.08 7.31
N ARG A 85 1.22 19.17 8.10
CA ARG A 85 1.18 19.12 9.58
C ARG A 85 -0.12 18.56 10.14
N PHE A 86 -1.24 18.81 9.46
CA PHE A 86 -2.53 18.23 9.87
C PHE A 86 -2.53 16.72 9.66
N ILE A 87 -2.09 16.27 8.47
CA ILE A 87 -1.99 14.84 8.13
C ILE A 87 -1.04 14.13 9.10
N GLU A 88 0.15 14.70 9.33
CA GLU A 88 1.13 14.19 10.29
C GLU A 88 0.52 14.01 11.68
N ASN A 89 -0.14 15.05 12.20
CA ASN A 89 -0.72 15.00 13.53
C ASN A 89 -1.84 13.97 13.66
N ILE A 90 -2.73 13.86 12.66
CA ILE A 90 -3.80 12.85 12.70
C ILE A 90 -3.22 11.45 12.56
N CYS A 91 -2.45 11.21 11.48
CA CYS A 91 -1.97 9.89 11.14
C CYS A 91 -0.95 9.35 12.16
N LEU A 92 0.03 10.15 12.61
CA LEU A 92 1.11 9.67 13.49
C LEU A 92 0.79 9.74 14.98
N ASN A 93 0.04 10.77 15.41
CA ASN A 93 -0.15 11.04 16.85
C ASN A 93 -1.51 10.60 17.36
N LYS A 94 -2.54 10.53 16.50
CA LYS A 94 -3.90 10.14 16.92
C LYS A 94 -4.27 8.72 16.51
N VAL A 95 -4.01 8.36 15.25
CA VAL A 95 -4.51 7.12 14.66
C VAL A 95 -3.47 6.01 14.71
N PHE A 96 -2.36 6.13 13.97
CA PHE A 96 -1.30 5.12 13.89
C PHE A 96 -0.18 5.43 14.87
N LYS A 97 -0.45 5.25 16.17
CA LYS A 97 0.52 5.52 17.24
C LYS A 97 1.66 4.49 17.26
N GLN A 98 2.74 4.84 17.95
CA GLN A 98 3.93 3.98 18.04
C GLN A 98 3.63 2.59 18.62
N ASN A 99 2.85 2.56 19.71
CA ASN A 99 2.41 1.31 20.32
C ASN A 99 1.17 0.80 19.59
N TYR A 100 1.20 -0.47 19.20
CA TYR A 100 0.08 -1.12 18.50
C TYR A 100 -1.23 -1.08 19.31
N ASP A 101 -1.16 -1.27 20.62
CA ASP A 101 -2.35 -1.30 21.48
C ASP A 101 -3.10 0.04 21.55
N ASP A 102 -2.42 1.14 21.22
CA ASP A 102 -2.98 2.49 21.26
C ASP A 102 -3.51 2.97 19.89
N VAL A 103 -3.48 2.11 18.86
CA VAL A 103 -3.86 2.40 17.47
C VAL A 103 -5.37 2.42 17.30
N ASP A 104 -5.90 3.45 16.63
CA ASP A 104 -7.33 3.59 16.34
C ASP A 104 -7.67 3.18 14.91
N PHE A 105 -7.79 1.87 14.66
CA PHE A 105 -8.10 1.36 13.32
C PHE A 105 -9.47 1.78 12.77
N ASN A 106 -10.39 2.27 13.60
CA ASN A 106 -11.68 2.78 13.14
C ASN A 106 -11.52 4.00 12.20
N GLN A 107 -10.40 4.74 12.33
CA GLN A 107 -10.07 5.88 11.48
C GLN A 107 -9.03 5.54 10.40
N ALA A 108 -8.70 4.26 10.21
CA ALA A 108 -7.66 3.84 9.27
C ALA A 108 -8.00 4.21 7.82
N LEU A 109 -9.24 4.00 7.37
CA LEU A 109 -9.67 4.37 6.02
C LEU A 109 -9.53 5.88 5.76
N THR A 110 -9.95 6.70 6.72
CA THR A 110 -9.79 8.17 6.62
C THR A 110 -8.32 8.56 6.53
N CYS A 111 -7.45 7.93 7.31
CA CYS A 111 -6.01 8.19 7.22
C CYS A 111 -5.41 7.70 5.89
N LEU A 112 -5.85 6.57 5.35
CA LEU A 112 -5.44 6.12 4.02
C LEU A 112 -5.82 7.14 2.93
N ASP A 113 -6.99 7.76 3.04
CA ASP A 113 -7.40 8.84 2.14
C ASP A 113 -6.51 10.08 2.28
N TYR A 114 -6.14 10.46 3.52
CA TYR A 114 -5.22 11.57 3.77
C TYR A 114 -3.81 11.30 3.23
N LEU A 115 -3.30 10.08 3.36
CA LEU A 115 -2.00 9.70 2.81
C LEU A 115 -2.01 9.70 1.27
N ARG A 116 -3.13 9.31 0.65
CA ARG A 116 -3.31 9.44 -0.80
C ARG A 116 -3.33 10.91 -1.24
N ASP A 117 -4.04 11.76 -0.52
CA ASP A 117 -4.07 13.22 -0.78
C ASP A 117 -2.66 13.84 -0.65
N LEU A 118 -1.89 13.43 0.35
CA LEU A 118 -0.50 13.84 0.53
C LEU A 118 0.37 13.47 -0.68
N GLU A 119 0.27 12.22 -1.16
CA GLU A 119 1.03 11.78 -2.34
C GLU A 119 0.64 12.54 -3.61
N CYS A 120 -0.66 12.78 -3.81
CA CYS A 120 -1.14 13.61 -4.91
C CYS A 120 -0.60 15.05 -4.83
N THR A 121 -0.64 15.65 -3.64
CA THR A 121 -0.14 17.01 -3.37
C THR A 121 1.35 17.13 -3.63
N ARG A 122 2.13 16.14 -3.19
CA ARG A 122 3.58 16.05 -3.43
C ARG A 122 3.90 15.98 -4.92
N ARG A 123 3.28 15.05 -5.65
CA ARG A 123 3.46 14.91 -7.11
C ARG A 123 3.07 16.19 -7.86
N ASN A 124 1.97 16.83 -7.45
CA ASN A 124 1.54 18.10 -8.05
C ASN A 124 2.53 19.24 -7.78
N SER A 125 3.03 19.36 -6.55
CA SER A 125 4.01 20.39 -6.20
C SER A 125 5.31 20.26 -7.02
N LEU A 126 5.79 19.03 -7.23
CA LEU A 126 6.96 18.77 -8.09
C LEU A 126 6.69 19.11 -9.56
N ARG A 127 5.49 18.78 -10.08
CA ARG A 127 5.11 19.16 -11.45
C ARG A 127 5.05 20.68 -11.62
N GLU A 128 4.50 21.39 -10.64
CA GLU A 128 4.48 22.85 -10.65
C GLU A 128 5.90 23.42 -10.63
N ALA A 129 6.79 22.92 -9.77
CA ALA A 129 8.20 23.33 -9.76
C ALA A 129 8.90 23.08 -11.11
N ALA A 130 8.65 21.93 -11.74
CA ALA A 130 9.19 21.62 -13.06
C ALA A 130 8.66 22.58 -14.15
N LEU A 131 7.37 22.93 -14.10
CA LEU A 131 6.77 23.92 -15.01
C LEU A 131 7.37 25.32 -14.80
N THR A 132 7.56 25.74 -13.56
CA THR A 132 8.19 27.04 -13.21
C THR A 132 9.63 27.11 -13.72
N LEU A 133 10.36 26.00 -13.68
CA LEU A 133 11.72 25.91 -14.23
C LEU A 133 11.75 25.72 -15.76
N GLY A 134 10.60 25.53 -16.41
CA GLY A 134 10.53 25.27 -17.85
C GLY A 134 11.14 23.92 -18.27
N ILE A 135 11.24 22.97 -17.33
CA ILE A 135 11.88 21.67 -17.56
C ILE A 135 10.86 20.55 -17.82
N SER A 136 11.24 19.65 -18.71
CA SER A 136 10.58 18.40 -19.08
C SER A 136 11.57 17.25 -18.99
N LYS A 137 11.07 16.02 -19.10
CA LYS A 137 11.89 14.80 -19.08
C LYS A 137 12.99 14.80 -20.17
N GLU A 138 12.73 15.46 -21.29
CA GLU A 138 13.60 15.50 -22.46
C GLU A 138 14.59 16.65 -22.44
N ASN A 139 14.21 17.81 -21.86
CA ASN A 139 14.99 19.05 -22.00
C ASN A 139 15.77 19.44 -20.73
N TRP A 140 15.48 18.84 -19.56
CA TRP A 140 15.98 19.34 -18.27
C TRP A 140 17.52 19.42 -18.20
N ARG A 141 18.23 18.47 -18.81
CA ARG A 141 19.70 18.48 -18.83
C ARG A 141 20.27 19.68 -19.60
N ASN A 142 19.58 20.11 -20.65
CA ASN A 142 20.01 21.22 -21.48
C ASN A 142 19.65 22.56 -20.81
N VAL A 143 18.44 22.64 -20.22
CA VAL A 143 17.97 23.84 -19.52
C VAL A 143 18.82 24.14 -18.29
N LEU A 144 19.29 23.09 -17.59
CA LEU A 144 20.08 23.23 -16.36
C LEU A 144 21.59 23.11 -16.58
N ALA A 145 22.07 23.09 -17.82
CA ALA A 145 23.50 22.90 -18.13
C ALA A 145 24.38 24.02 -17.55
N GLU A 146 23.87 25.26 -17.59
CA GLU A 146 24.57 26.46 -17.14
C GLU A 146 24.29 26.82 -15.67
N GLU A 147 23.42 26.06 -14.99
CA GLU A 147 22.99 26.33 -13.60
C GLU A 147 23.24 25.09 -12.71
N PRO A 148 24.48 24.91 -12.18
CA PRO A 148 24.89 23.71 -11.45
C PRO A 148 24.05 23.42 -10.19
N GLU A 149 23.54 24.46 -9.53
CA GLU A 149 22.73 24.33 -8.32
C GLU A 149 21.35 23.74 -8.61
N ALA A 150 20.70 24.22 -9.67
CA ALA A 150 19.42 23.67 -10.14
C ALA A 150 19.59 22.22 -10.62
N TYR A 151 20.70 21.89 -11.31
CA TYR A 151 21.04 20.52 -11.68
C TYR A 151 21.19 19.60 -10.45
N ARG A 152 21.87 20.08 -9.40
CA ARG A 152 22.04 19.36 -8.14
C ARG A 152 20.69 19.13 -7.46
N TRP A 153 19.80 20.12 -7.45
CA TRP A 153 18.45 20.00 -6.91
C TRP A 153 17.64 18.93 -7.65
N VAL A 154 17.55 18.98 -8.98
CA VAL A 154 16.82 17.96 -9.77
C VAL A 154 17.39 16.56 -9.53
N SER A 155 18.71 16.43 -9.45
CA SER A 155 19.37 15.15 -9.16
C SER A 155 19.05 14.63 -7.75
N MET A 156 18.90 15.52 -6.76
CA MET A 156 18.46 15.17 -5.41
C MET A 156 17.00 14.72 -5.40
N VAL A 157 16.12 15.48 -6.04
CA VAL A 157 14.69 15.17 -6.16
C VAL A 157 14.49 13.79 -6.80
N GLN A 158 15.24 13.43 -7.84
CA GLN A 158 15.18 12.10 -8.44
C GLN A 158 15.53 10.98 -7.45
N LYS A 159 16.53 11.19 -6.58
CA LYS A 159 16.89 10.20 -5.55
C LYS A 159 15.80 10.09 -4.48
N GLN A 160 15.24 11.22 -4.06
CA GLN A 160 14.12 11.27 -3.11
C GLN A 160 12.87 10.59 -3.69
N GLU A 161 12.59 10.75 -4.99
CA GLU A 161 11.47 10.10 -5.68
C GLU A 161 11.56 8.57 -5.58
N LEU A 162 12.73 8.00 -5.87
CA LEU A 162 12.95 6.55 -5.78
C LEU A 162 12.81 6.02 -4.34
N ALA A 163 13.28 6.80 -3.36
CA ALA A 163 13.16 6.46 -1.95
C ALA A 163 11.69 6.49 -1.50
N ILE A 164 10.98 7.57 -1.81
CA ILE A 164 9.61 7.77 -1.34
C ILE A 164 8.61 6.81 -2.00
N GLU A 165 8.83 6.42 -3.26
CA GLU A 165 8.01 5.41 -3.92
C GLU A 165 8.02 4.08 -3.16
N SER A 166 9.18 3.69 -2.64
CA SER A 166 9.35 2.45 -1.88
C SER A 166 8.66 2.56 -0.52
N SER A 167 8.82 3.70 0.18
CA SER A 167 8.13 3.96 1.45
C SER A 167 6.61 4.00 1.29
N TYR A 168 6.10 4.68 0.26
CA TYR A 168 4.66 4.76 0.01
C TYR A 168 4.07 3.39 -0.33
N ALA A 169 4.78 2.57 -1.12
CA ALA A 169 4.35 1.21 -1.44
C ALA A 169 4.25 0.32 -0.18
N ALA A 170 5.23 0.40 0.72
CA ALA A 170 5.20 -0.31 2.00
C ALA A 170 3.99 0.13 2.85
N VAL A 171 3.84 1.43 3.10
CA VAL A 171 2.72 2.01 3.86
C VAL A 171 1.37 1.62 3.25
N PHE A 172 1.25 1.66 1.92
CA PHE A 172 0.04 1.28 1.19
C PHE A 172 -0.38 -0.15 1.51
N ILE A 173 0.55 -1.10 1.50
CA ILE A 173 0.25 -2.52 1.75
C ILE A 173 0.03 -2.76 3.25
N ASP A 174 0.97 -2.30 4.08
CA ASP A 174 1.04 -2.63 5.50
C ASP A 174 -0.19 -2.13 6.26
N LEU A 175 -0.61 -0.89 6.04
CA LEU A 175 -1.79 -0.33 6.71
C LEU A 175 -3.08 -1.06 6.30
N ARG A 176 -3.18 -1.55 5.06
CA ARG A 176 -4.32 -2.38 4.62
C ARG A 176 -4.33 -3.74 5.31
N ILE A 177 -3.16 -4.37 5.43
CA ILE A 177 -3.00 -5.63 6.17
C ILE A 177 -3.45 -5.44 7.62
N TRP A 178 -2.92 -4.44 8.31
CA TRP A 178 -3.24 -4.17 9.71
C TRP A 178 -4.72 -3.82 9.93
N THR A 179 -5.32 -3.05 9.02
CA THR A 179 -6.76 -2.74 9.07
C THR A 179 -7.61 -4.01 8.88
N MET A 180 -7.26 -4.88 7.93
CA MET A 180 -7.96 -6.17 7.76
C MET A 180 -7.83 -7.07 8.99
N VAL A 181 -6.64 -7.14 9.59
CA VAL A 181 -6.40 -7.92 10.81
C VAL A 181 -7.25 -7.40 11.95
N HIS A 182 -7.34 -6.08 12.13
CA HIS A 182 -8.21 -5.48 13.13
C HIS A 182 -9.69 -5.85 12.93
N GLU A 183 -10.21 -5.73 11.70
CA GLU A 183 -11.60 -6.09 11.40
C GLU A 183 -11.90 -7.58 11.65
N LEU A 184 -10.94 -8.46 11.39
CA LEU A 184 -11.07 -9.89 11.70
C LEU A 184 -11.13 -10.18 13.21
N GLN A 185 -10.61 -9.29 14.06
CA GLN A 185 -10.68 -9.38 15.52
C GLN A 185 -11.95 -8.76 16.11
N SER A 186 -12.81 -8.15 15.28
CA SER A 186 -14.02 -7.49 15.75
C SER A 186 -14.94 -8.45 16.49
N GLU A 187 -15.45 -8.00 17.65
CA GLU A 187 -16.43 -8.73 18.44
C GLU A 187 -17.66 -7.84 18.69
N PRO A 188 -18.88 -8.26 18.28
CA PRO A 188 -19.19 -9.53 17.61
C PRO A 188 -18.71 -9.59 16.17
N PHE A 189 -18.18 -10.74 15.75
CA PHE A 189 -17.75 -10.95 14.37
C PHE A 189 -18.97 -10.91 13.43
N TYR A 190 -18.92 -10.03 12.44
CA TYR A 190 -19.97 -9.88 11.45
C TYR A 190 -19.39 -9.92 10.03
N LYS A 191 -19.45 -11.10 9.42
CA LYS A 191 -18.87 -11.40 8.10
C LYS A 191 -19.18 -10.36 7.02
N PRO A 192 -20.41 -9.84 6.87
CA PRO A 192 -20.69 -8.83 5.85
C PRO A 192 -19.83 -7.57 5.99
N ASN A 193 -19.56 -7.10 7.21
CA ASN A 193 -18.69 -5.93 7.42
C ASN A 193 -17.24 -6.23 7.03
N VAL A 194 -16.72 -7.40 7.43
CA VAL A 194 -15.33 -7.78 7.11
C VAL A 194 -15.13 -8.01 5.61
N LEU A 195 -16.15 -8.56 4.92
CA LEU A 195 -16.15 -8.68 3.46
C LEU A 195 -16.22 -7.31 2.77
N ALA A 196 -17.02 -6.38 3.30
CA ALA A 196 -17.04 -5.01 2.80
C ALA A 196 -15.66 -4.36 2.95
N MET A 197 -15.01 -4.49 4.12
CA MET A 197 -13.65 -4.00 4.32
C MET A 197 -12.65 -4.64 3.34
N LEU A 198 -12.74 -5.96 3.12
CA LEU A 198 -11.88 -6.65 2.16
C LEU A 198 -12.03 -6.06 0.74
N ASN A 199 -13.25 -5.78 0.31
CA ASN A 199 -13.52 -5.17 -0.99
C ASN A 199 -13.05 -3.72 -1.07
N THR A 200 -13.06 -2.97 0.03
CA THR A 200 -12.52 -1.61 0.10
C THR A 200 -10.99 -1.60 0.05
N LEU A 201 -10.32 -2.44 0.85
CA LEU A 201 -8.86 -2.42 0.98
C LEU A 201 -8.14 -3.18 -0.13
N PHE A 202 -8.72 -4.30 -0.57
CA PHE A 202 -8.18 -5.20 -1.59
C PHE A 202 -9.27 -5.57 -2.61
N PRO A 203 -9.70 -4.63 -3.48
CA PRO A 203 -10.81 -4.86 -4.40
C PRO A 203 -10.52 -6.03 -5.37
N PRO A 204 -11.57 -6.73 -5.85
CA PRO A 204 -11.42 -7.86 -6.78
C PRO A 204 -10.67 -7.50 -8.07
N SER A 205 -10.85 -6.26 -8.54
CA SER A 205 -10.15 -5.72 -9.70
C SER A 205 -9.59 -4.35 -9.34
N MET A 206 -8.27 -4.28 -9.17
CA MET A 206 -7.55 -3.01 -9.05
C MET A 206 -7.45 -2.37 -10.43
N LYS A 207 -8.17 -1.25 -10.65
CA LYS A 207 -8.11 -0.49 -11.91
C LYS A 207 -6.79 0.29 -12.04
N GLU A 208 -6.26 0.78 -10.92
CA GLU A 208 -5.06 1.62 -10.88
C GLU A 208 -4.15 1.24 -9.71
N MET A 209 -2.85 1.20 -9.98
CA MET A 209 -1.81 0.92 -8.98
C MET A 209 -1.19 2.22 -8.47
N PRO A 210 -0.83 2.31 -7.18
CA PRO A 210 -0.23 3.52 -6.61
C PRO A 210 1.12 3.89 -7.25
N ASN A 211 1.92 2.88 -7.59
CA ASN A 211 3.17 2.97 -8.34
C ASN A 211 3.61 1.57 -8.82
N ASP A 212 4.69 1.52 -9.61
CA ASP A 212 5.25 0.29 -10.17
C ASP A 212 5.89 -0.65 -9.12
N LYS A 213 6.00 -0.22 -7.86
CA LYS A 213 6.54 -1.03 -6.76
C LYS A 213 5.48 -1.93 -6.11
N VAL A 214 4.19 -1.67 -6.36
CA VAL A 214 3.11 -2.52 -5.87
C VAL A 214 2.67 -3.46 -6.99
N ASP A 215 2.80 -4.75 -6.75
CA ASP A 215 2.44 -5.79 -7.71
C ASP A 215 0.99 -6.27 -7.50
N ILE A 216 0.21 -6.28 -8.58
CA ILE A 216 -1.20 -6.73 -8.57
C ILE A 216 -1.30 -8.18 -8.10
N LYS A 217 -0.36 -9.06 -8.49
CA LYS A 217 -0.42 -10.48 -8.08
C LYS A 217 -0.26 -10.61 -6.57
N THR A 218 0.60 -9.80 -5.98
CA THR A 218 0.80 -9.73 -4.53
C THR A 218 -0.47 -9.24 -3.82
N LEU A 219 -1.17 -8.23 -4.34
CA LEU A 219 -2.45 -7.79 -3.78
C LEU A 219 -3.55 -8.86 -3.88
N ASN A 220 -3.68 -9.51 -5.03
CA ASN A 220 -4.64 -10.61 -5.21
C ASN A 220 -4.36 -11.74 -4.23
N LYS A 221 -3.09 -12.01 -3.96
CA LYS A 221 -2.66 -13.01 -2.98
C LYS A 221 -3.10 -12.64 -1.56
N TYR A 222 -2.89 -11.39 -1.12
CA TYR A 222 -3.41 -10.93 0.16
C TYR A 222 -4.94 -11.01 0.22
N ARG A 223 -5.64 -10.64 -0.86
CA ARG A 223 -7.11 -10.76 -0.95
C ARG A 223 -7.57 -12.19 -0.70
N THR A 224 -7.03 -13.15 -1.44
CA THR A 224 -7.35 -14.58 -1.28
C THR A 224 -7.04 -15.07 0.13
N THR A 225 -5.90 -14.68 0.70
CA THR A 225 -5.53 -15.06 2.06
C THR A 225 -6.49 -14.51 3.10
N PHE A 226 -6.84 -13.23 3.03
CA PHE A 226 -7.81 -12.63 3.95
C PHE A 226 -9.21 -13.22 3.79
N TYR A 227 -9.63 -13.53 2.56
CA TYR A 227 -10.89 -14.22 2.32
C TYR A 227 -10.95 -15.57 3.06
N HIS A 228 -9.89 -16.37 3.00
CA HIS A 228 -9.83 -17.62 3.76
C HIS A 228 -9.85 -17.40 5.28
N TYR A 229 -9.22 -16.34 5.79
CA TYR A 229 -9.31 -15.99 7.20
C TYR A 229 -10.72 -15.58 7.62
N ILE A 230 -11.47 -14.86 6.78
CA ILE A 230 -12.88 -14.54 7.05
C ILE A 230 -13.70 -15.83 7.26
N LEU A 231 -13.54 -16.81 6.37
CA LEU A 231 -14.24 -18.10 6.48
C LEU A 231 -13.79 -18.91 7.73
N ALA A 232 -12.51 -18.84 8.05
CA ALA A 232 -11.97 -19.53 9.23
C ALA A 232 -12.46 -18.89 10.54
N VAL A 233 -12.54 -17.55 10.61
CA VAL A 233 -13.07 -16.84 11.79
C VAL A 233 -14.56 -17.10 11.96
N GLU A 234 -15.33 -17.13 10.86
CA GLU A 234 -16.77 -17.46 10.90
C GLU A 234 -17.04 -18.85 11.51
N SER A 235 -16.19 -19.83 11.20
CA SER A 235 -16.35 -21.21 11.65
C SER A 235 -15.72 -21.52 13.02
N LYS A 236 -14.58 -20.89 13.34
CA LYS A 236 -13.75 -21.23 14.53
C LYS A 236 -13.65 -20.09 15.56
N GLY A 237 -14.19 -18.91 15.26
CA GLY A 237 -14.11 -17.72 16.09
C GLY A 237 -12.82 -16.91 15.89
N THR A 238 -12.76 -15.73 16.51
CA THR A 238 -11.67 -14.72 16.42
C THR A 238 -10.34 -15.19 17.01
N GLY A 239 -10.34 -16.27 17.80
CA GLY A 239 -9.14 -16.81 18.46
C GLY A 239 -7.99 -17.15 17.49
N ILE A 240 -8.31 -17.55 16.26
CA ILE A 240 -7.31 -17.87 15.23
C ILE A 240 -6.50 -16.64 14.77
N VAL A 241 -7.03 -15.43 14.98
CA VAL A 241 -6.39 -14.18 14.55
C VAL A 241 -5.26 -13.79 15.51
N LYS A 242 -5.30 -14.25 16.76
CA LYS A 242 -4.25 -13.96 17.76
C LYS A 242 -2.87 -14.38 17.29
N GLU A 243 -2.75 -15.57 16.69
CA GLU A 243 -1.48 -16.06 16.15
C GLU A 243 -0.95 -15.24 14.97
N ILE A 244 -1.82 -14.54 14.24
CA ILE A 244 -1.44 -13.64 13.15
C ILE A 244 -0.89 -12.35 13.74
N VAL A 245 -1.61 -11.77 14.71
CA VAL A 245 -1.20 -10.55 15.40
C VAL A 245 0.16 -10.73 16.06
N GLU A 246 0.36 -11.79 16.83
CA GLU A 246 1.63 -12.07 17.51
C GLU A 246 2.82 -12.09 16.53
N LYS A 247 2.63 -12.59 15.31
CA LYS A 247 3.69 -12.67 14.31
C LYS A 247 3.88 -11.38 13.54
N LEU A 248 2.81 -10.63 13.30
CA LEU A 248 2.93 -9.27 12.77
C LEU A 248 3.51 -8.30 13.81
N LEU A 249 3.50 -8.63 15.10
CA LEU A 249 4.22 -7.88 16.11
C LEU A 249 5.72 -8.24 16.19
N ASP A 250 6.15 -9.39 15.64
CA ASP A 250 7.56 -9.76 15.57
C ASP A 250 8.32 -8.80 14.64
N PRO A 251 9.33 -8.04 15.13
CA PRO A 251 10.13 -7.12 14.31
C PRO A 251 10.87 -7.77 13.14
N LYS A 252 10.99 -9.10 13.12
CA LYS A 252 11.60 -9.83 12.00
C LYS A 252 10.65 -10.01 10.82
N THR A 253 9.36 -9.75 11.02
CA THR A 253 8.34 -9.86 9.98
C THR A 253 8.29 -8.57 9.17
N LYS A 254 8.27 -8.69 7.83
CA LYS A 254 8.27 -7.56 6.89
C LYS A 254 7.15 -6.54 7.11
N HIS A 255 5.98 -7.00 7.56
CA HIS A 255 4.81 -6.16 7.81
C HIS A 255 4.68 -5.81 9.28
N SER A 256 5.80 -5.80 10.01
CA SER A 256 5.76 -5.58 11.44
C SER A 256 5.20 -4.21 11.78
N TRP A 257 4.49 -4.08 12.89
CA TRP A 257 3.95 -2.78 13.29
C TRP A 257 5.07 -1.72 13.44
N PRO A 258 6.21 -2.02 14.09
CA PRO A 258 7.31 -1.07 14.18
C PRO A 258 7.86 -0.62 12.82
N GLU A 259 8.05 -1.55 11.87
CA GLU A 259 8.51 -1.19 10.51
C GLU A 259 7.45 -0.39 9.75
N THR A 260 6.18 -0.80 9.81
CA THR A 260 5.03 -0.09 9.22
C THR A 260 5.01 1.36 9.70
N ARG A 261 5.16 1.56 11.01
CA ARG A 261 5.11 2.86 11.65
C ARG A 261 6.33 3.73 11.31
N ASN A 262 7.51 3.13 11.17
CA ASN A 262 8.71 3.83 10.71
C ASN A 262 8.60 4.25 9.24
N HIS A 263 8.08 3.36 8.37
CA HIS A 263 7.83 3.69 6.96
C HIS A 263 6.81 4.82 6.83
N LEU A 264 5.76 4.82 7.65
CA LEU A 264 4.74 5.87 7.66
C LEU A 264 5.32 7.25 8.02
N GLU A 265 6.10 7.33 9.10
CA GLU A 265 6.74 8.58 9.50
C GLU A 265 7.79 9.06 8.51
N GLY A 266 8.61 8.14 7.99
CA GLY A 266 9.58 8.44 6.94
C GLY A 266 8.91 8.97 5.67
N PHE A 267 7.80 8.35 5.26
CA PHE A 267 6.99 8.80 4.12
C PHE A 267 6.44 10.22 4.33
N ILE A 268 5.76 10.48 5.45
CA ILE A 268 5.14 11.79 5.71
C ILE A 268 6.21 12.88 5.80
N THR A 269 7.31 12.62 6.52
CA THR A 269 8.40 13.58 6.70
C THR A 269 9.08 13.93 5.38
N LEU A 270 9.38 12.90 4.57
CA LEU A 270 10.01 13.11 3.27
C LEU A 270 9.05 13.82 2.30
N ALA A 271 7.77 13.44 2.28
CA ALA A 271 6.76 14.11 1.47
C ALA A 271 6.64 15.61 1.82
N ASP A 272 6.62 15.94 3.10
CA ASP A 272 6.57 17.33 3.57
C ASP A 272 7.81 18.12 3.16
N SER A 273 9.02 17.55 3.29
CA SER A 273 10.27 18.17 2.81
C SER A 273 10.21 18.43 1.31
N MET A 274 9.84 17.43 0.53
CA MET A 274 9.74 17.55 -0.94
C MET A 274 8.70 18.60 -1.36
N ILE A 275 7.55 18.69 -0.68
CA ILE A 275 6.54 19.71 -0.95
C ILE A 275 7.09 21.11 -0.66
N LYS A 276 7.75 21.29 0.49
CA LYS A 276 8.33 22.59 0.88
C LYS A 276 9.42 23.03 -0.10
N GLU A 277 10.32 22.12 -0.45
CA GLU A 277 11.39 22.36 -1.42
C GLU A 277 10.81 22.74 -2.78
N ALA A 278 9.83 21.98 -3.28
CA ALA A 278 9.18 22.26 -4.56
C ALA A 278 8.45 23.61 -4.59
N LYS A 279 7.74 23.97 -3.50
CA LYS A 279 7.04 25.26 -3.38
C LYS A 279 7.97 26.45 -3.23
N ALA A 280 9.21 26.24 -2.76
CA ALA A 280 10.19 27.31 -2.64
C ALA A 280 10.83 27.68 -4.00
N VAL A 281 10.77 26.79 -5.00
CA VAL A 281 11.31 27.03 -6.34
C VAL A 281 10.47 28.10 -7.06
N ASP A 282 11.04 29.29 -7.19
CA ASP A 282 10.46 30.42 -7.94
C ASP A 282 11.34 30.79 -9.15
N GLY A 283 11.51 29.82 -10.06
CA GLY A 283 12.31 29.95 -11.27
C GLY A 283 13.81 29.69 -11.06
N LEU A 284 14.61 29.90 -12.11
CA LEU A 284 16.05 29.63 -12.08
C LEU A 284 16.82 30.61 -11.16
N GLU A 285 16.31 31.82 -10.99
CA GLU A 285 16.90 32.84 -10.11
C GLU A 285 16.93 32.43 -8.64
N PHE A 286 16.07 31.51 -8.22
CA PHE A 286 16.10 30.93 -6.86
C PHE A 286 17.43 30.23 -6.55
N PHE A 287 18.13 29.75 -7.57
CA PHE A 287 19.37 28.97 -7.44
C PHE A 287 20.65 29.80 -7.64
N ARG A 288 20.53 31.14 -7.67
CA ARG A 288 21.65 32.07 -7.82
C ARG A 288 22.08 32.71 -6.50
#